data_AF-A0A932CQ83-F1
#
_entry.id   AF-A0A932CQ83-F1
#
_cell.length_a   1.000
_cell.length_b   1.000
_cell.length_c   1.000
_cell.angle_alpha   90.00
_cell.angle_beta   90.00
_cell.angle_gamma   90.00
#
_symmetry.space_group_name_H-M   'P 1'
#
loop_
_entity.id
_entity.type
_entity.pdbx_description
1 polymer ?
#
loop_
_entity_poly.entity_id
_entity_poly.type
_entity_poly.pdbx_seq_one_letter_code
_entity_poly.pdbx_strand_id
1 'polypeptide(L)'
;MPKTARILVPTKNSQHMAMFLAMVVRNAMEDFHHKYLSDEQMKELNPIIRNAICTGLHALRYSDKSEGARSFVDFHTMSIPKYWEQPELLDDFVETVKMFDFKP
;
A
#
# COMPACT_ATOMS: atom_id res chain seq x y z
N MET A 1 -4.60 23.69 16.25
CA MET A 1 -4.03 23.45 14.91
C MET A 1 -5.07 23.78 13.85
N PRO A 2 -4.73 24.59 12.83
CA PRO A 2 -5.63 24.87 11.71
C PRO A 2 -6.08 23.57 11.01
N LYS A 3 -7.28 23.56 10.43
CA LYS A 3 -7.87 22.36 9.76
C LYS A 3 -6.94 21.77 8.69
N THR A 4 -6.19 22.61 7.99
CA THR A 4 -5.20 22.24 6.97
C THR A 4 -3.97 21.52 7.52
N ALA A 5 -3.49 21.88 8.72
CA ALA A 5 -2.34 21.22 9.35
C ALA A 5 -2.62 19.75 9.69
N ARG A 6 -3.90 19.39 9.92
CA ARG A 6 -4.29 17.98 10.18
C ARG A 6 -4.20 17.10 8.93
N ILE A 7 -4.27 17.68 7.73
CA ILE A 7 -4.13 16.92 6.47
C ILE A 7 -2.67 16.54 6.22
N LEU A 8 -1.70 17.23 6.83
CA LEU A 8 -0.28 16.95 6.61
C LEU A 8 0.30 15.90 7.58
N VAL A 9 -0.52 15.37 8.50
CA VAL A 9 -0.08 14.38 9.49
C VAL A 9 -0.87 13.10 9.30
N PRO A 10 -0.22 11.95 9.03
CA PRO A 10 -0.91 10.68 8.90
C PRO A 10 -1.58 10.29 10.23
N THR A 11 -2.79 9.73 10.13
CA THR A 11 -3.48 9.21 11.30
C THR A 11 -2.82 7.91 11.77
N LYS A 12 -2.91 7.60 13.07
CA LYS A 12 -2.44 6.31 13.61
C LYS A 12 -3.01 5.11 12.84
N ASN A 13 -4.29 5.20 12.45
CA ASN A 13 -4.94 4.16 11.65
C ASN A 13 -4.30 4.02 10.26
N SER A 14 -4.05 5.13 9.55
CA SER A 14 -3.36 5.09 8.25
C SER A 14 -1.97 4.48 8.36
N GLN A 15 -1.22 4.82 9.41
CA GLN A 15 0.11 4.26 9.66
C GLN A 15 0.03 2.75 9.91
N HIS A 16 -0.91 2.31 10.76
CA HIS A 16 -1.09 0.89 11.06
C HIS A 16 -1.46 0.07 9.81
N MET A 17 -2.44 0.55 9.04
CA MET A 17 -2.83 -0.08 7.77
C MET A 17 -1.66 -0.13 6.78
N ALA A 18 -0.87 0.94 6.68
CA ALA A 18 0.29 0.97 5.81
C ALA A 18 1.37 -0.04 6.21
N MET A 19 1.60 -0.22 7.52
CA MET A 19 2.53 -1.25 8.02
C MET A 19 2.05 -2.66 7.68
N PHE A 20 0.75 -2.94 7.86
CA PHE A 20 0.16 -4.22 7.49
C PHE A 20 0.30 -4.50 5.98
N LEU A 21 -0.15 -3.56 5.13
CA LEU A 21 -0.08 -3.72 3.68
C LEU A 21 1.37 -3.81 3.18
N ALA A 22 2.31 -3.06 3.78
CA ALA A 22 3.72 -3.17 3.42
C ALA A 22 4.31 -4.54 3.75
N MET A 23 3.87 -5.17 4.85
CA MET A 23 4.27 -6.54 5.17
C MET A 23 3.72 -7.53 4.14
N VAL A 24 2.45 -7.37 3.73
CA VAL A 24 1.86 -8.19 2.66
C VAL A 24 2.66 -8.05 1.36
N VAL A 25 3.03 -6.83 0.97
CA VAL A 25 3.87 -6.59 -0.22
C VAL A 25 5.26 -7.21 -0.06
N ARG A 26 5.93 -7.02 1.08
CA ARG A 26 7.26 -7.60 1.33
C ARG A 26 7.22 -9.13 1.21
N ASN A 27 6.19 -9.78 1.75
CA ASN A 27 6.06 -11.23 1.68
C ASN A 27 5.74 -11.70 0.25
N ALA A 28 4.86 -11.00 -0.48
CA ALA A 28 4.60 -11.28 -1.89
C ALA A 28 5.85 -11.14 -2.78
N MET A 29 6.81 -10.32 -2.35
CA MET A 29 8.09 -10.12 -3.02
C MET A 29 9.19 -11.09 -2.53
N GLU A 30 8.92 -12.05 -1.64
CA GLU A 30 9.98 -12.82 -0.97
C GLU A 30 10.86 -13.64 -1.93
N ASP A 31 10.26 -14.37 -2.86
CA ASP A 31 11.00 -15.13 -3.89
C ASP A 31 11.83 -14.21 -4.79
N PHE A 32 11.24 -13.06 -5.17
CA PHE A 32 11.94 -12.05 -5.96
C PHE A 32 13.11 -11.44 -5.18
N HIS A 33 12.88 -11.11 -3.90
CA HIS A 33 13.88 -10.61 -2.98
C HIS A 33 15.04 -11.58 -2.88
N HIS A 34 14.79 -12.83 -2.51
CA HIS A 34 15.83 -13.84 -2.34
C HIS A 34 16.67 -14.06 -3.61
N LYS A 35 16.05 -13.91 -4.80
CA LYS A 35 16.74 -14.13 -6.08
C LYS A 35 17.49 -12.90 -6.60
N TYR A 36 17.04 -11.69 -6.32
CA TYR A 36 17.49 -10.48 -7.04
C TYR A 36 17.89 -9.31 -6.14
N LEU A 37 17.61 -9.34 -4.84
CA LEU A 37 17.85 -8.24 -3.92
C LEU A 37 18.60 -8.76 -2.68
N SER A 38 19.59 -8.01 -2.19
CA SER A 38 20.21 -8.31 -0.90
C SER A 38 19.32 -7.87 0.26
N ASP A 39 19.58 -8.39 1.46
CA ASP A 39 18.90 -7.97 2.69
C ASP A 39 19.06 -6.47 2.96
N GLU A 40 20.22 -5.87 2.63
CA GLU A 40 20.45 -4.44 2.73
C GLU A 40 19.58 -3.65 1.76
N GLN A 41 19.46 -4.11 0.50
CA GLN A 41 18.58 -3.47 -0.48
C GLN A 41 17.12 -3.57 -0.05
N MET A 42 16.69 -4.72 0.48
CA MET A 42 15.33 -4.88 0.98
C MET A 42 15.07 -4.02 2.22
N LYS A 43 16.07 -3.85 3.09
CA LYS A 43 16.02 -2.93 4.23
C LYS A 43 15.83 -1.47 3.79
N GLU A 44 16.37 -1.06 2.65
CA GLU A 44 16.13 0.26 2.06
C GLU A 44 14.75 0.37 1.39
N LEU A 45 14.31 -0.69 0.69
CA LEU A 45 13.01 -0.72 0.00
C LEU A 45 11.82 -0.74 0.97
N ASN A 46 11.93 -1.45 2.09
CA ASN A 46 10.87 -1.56 3.09
C ASN A 46 10.31 -0.19 3.56
N PRO A 47 11.15 0.80 3.93
CA PRO A 47 10.72 2.18 4.17
C PRO A 47 10.01 2.86 3.01
N ILE A 48 10.54 2.71 1.79
CA ILE A 48 9.98 3.32 0.59
C ILE A 48 8.55 2.80 0.37
N ILE A 49 8.38 1.48 0.40
CA ILE A 49 7.09 0.81 0.20
C ILE A 49 6.09 1.25 1.28
N ARG A 50 6.42 1.13 2.57
CA ARG A 50 5.45 1.48 3.64
C ARG A 50 5.07 2.95 3.64
N ASN A 51 6.00 3.84 3.32
CA ASN A 51 5.74 5.27 3.26
C ASN A 51 4.88 5.64 2.04
N ALA A 52 5.12 5.00 0.88
CA ALA A 52 4.29 5.17 -0.31
C ALA A 52 2.85 4.72 -0.05
N ILE A 53 2.66 3.54 0.56
CA ILE A 53 1.33 3.03 0.93
C ILE A 53 0.64 3.98 1.92
N CYS A 54 1.34 4.42 2.97
CA CYS A 54 0.79 5.38 3.94
C CYS A 54 0.33 6.67 3.26
N THR A 55 1.14 7.19 2.34
CA THR A 55 0.85 8.39 1.56
C THR A 55 -0.39 8.20 0.69
N GLY A 56 -0.49 7.10 -0.06
CA GLY A 56 -1.65 6.78 -0.88
C GLY A 56 -2.95 6.67 -0.08
N LEU A 57 -2.94 5.88 1.01
CA LEU A 57 -4.08 5.74 1.92
C LEU A 57 -4.52 7.09 2.50
N HIS A 58 -3.55 7.92 2.86
CA HIS A 58 -3.81 9.23 3.44
C HIS A 58 -4.36 10.22 2.40
N ALA A 59 -3.80 10.23 1.18
CA ALA A 59 -4.31 11.04 0.08
C ALA A 59 -5.76 10.67 -0.26
N LEU A 60 -6.07 9.38 -0.41
CA LEU A 60 -7.43 8.89 -0.68
C LEU A 60 -8.42 9.34 0.40
N ARG A 61 -8.05 9.20 1.69
CA ARG A 61 -8.89 9.64 2.83
C ARG A 61 -9.27 11.13 2.79
N TYR A 62 -8.41 11.98 2.22
CA TYR A 62 -8.60 13.43 2.22
C TYR A 62 -8.92 14.01 0.84
N SER A 63 -9.04 13.20 -0.20
CA SER A 63 -9.38 13.64 -1.57
C SER A 63 -10.69 14.43 -1.66
N ASP A 64 -11.67 14.11 -0.82
CA ASP A 64 -12.94 14.85 -0.71
C ASP A 64 -12.89 16.12 0.15
N LYS A 65 -11.74 16.41 0.76
CA LYS A 65 -11.58 17.50 1.73
C LYS A 65 -10.42 18.43 1.41
N SER A 66 -9.62 18.11 0.39
CA SER A 66 -8.41 18.83 0.01
C SER A 66 -8.16 18.70 -1.48
N GLU A 67 -8.15 19.84 -2.20
CA GLU A 67 -7.80 19.88 -3.62
C GLU A 67 -6.40 19.32 -3.89
N GLY A 68 -5.44 19.59 -3.00
CA GLY A 68 -4.09 19.03 -3.13
C GLY A 68 -4.06 17.50 -2.99
N ALA A 69 -4.85 16.94 -2.07
CA ALA A 69 -4.95 15.49 -1.93
C ALA A 69 -5.67 14.87 -3.14
N ARG A 70 -6.71 15.52 -3.66
CA ARG A 70 -7.41 15.10 -4.88
C ARG A 70 -6.48 15.10 -6.09
N SER A 71 -5.79 16.20 -6.34
CA SER A 71 -4.83 16.34 -7.43
C SER A 71 -3.73 15.27 -7.37
N PHE A 72 -3.22 14.96 -6.16
CA PHE A 72 -2.28 13.86 -5.97
C PHE A 72 -2.88 12.50 -6.38
N VAL A 73 -4.12 12.19 -5.95
CA VAL A 73 -4.81 10.94 -6.33
C VAL A 73 -5.01 10.89 -7.84
N ASP A 74 -5.59 11.93 -8.43
CA ASP A 74 -5.90 11.99 -9.87
C ASP A 74 -4.64 11.79 -10.71
N PHE A 75 -3.54 12.47 -10.37
CA PHE A 75 -2.26 12.32 -11.06
C PHE A 75 -1.75 10.88 -11.03
N HIS A 76 -1.76 10.23 -9.86
CA HIS A 76 -1.26 8.86 -9.74
C HIS A 76 -2.20 7.85 -10.41
N THR A 77 -3.52 8.07 -10.37
CA THR A 77 -4.49 7.24 -11.10
C THR A 77 -4.30 7.33 -12.61
N MET A 78 -4.11 8.54 -13.15
CA MET A 78 -3.82 8.75 -14.58
C MET A 78 -2.47 8.19 -15.01
N SER A 79 -1.55 7.99 -14.07
CA SER A 79 -0.21 7.45 -14.32
C SER A 79 -0.16 5.92 -14.32
N ILE A 80 -1.27 5.23 -14.04
CA ILE A 80 -1.34 3.76 -14.11
C ILE A 80 -1.14 3.34 -15.57
N PRO A 81 -0.09 2.56 -15.89
CA PRO A 81 0.14 2.13 -17.27
C PRO A 81 -0.98 1.24 -17.80
N LYS A 82 -1.44 1.51 -19.03
CA LYS A 82 -2.55 0.77 -19.65
C LYS A 82 -2.28 -0.71 -19.87
N TYR A 83 -1.02 -1.12 -19.87
CA TYR A 83 -0.60 -2.51 -20.04
C TYR A 83 -0.56 -3.29 -18.71
N TRP A 84 -0.81 -2.63 -17.57
CA TRP A 84 -0.95 -3.35 -16.31
C TRP A 84 -2.23 -4.17 -16.33
N GLU A 85 -2.09 -5.46 -16.03
CA GLU A 85 -3.21 -6.36 -15.80
C GLU A 85 -3.95 -5.96 -14.52
N GLN A 86 -5.20 -6.43 -14.36
CA GLN A 86 -5.93 -6.18 -13.12
C GLN A 86 -5.26 -6.95 -11.96
N PRO A 87 -5.22 -6.38 -10.74
CA PRO A 87 -4.67 -7.08 -9.60
C PRO A 87 -5.54 -8.28 -9.21
N GLU A 88 -4.89 -9.41 -8.91
CA GLU A 88 -5.52 -10.61 -8.39
C GLU A 88 -5.22 -10.79 -6.88
N LEU A 89 -5.99 -11.64 -6.21
CA LEU A 89 -5.71 -12.00 -4.82
C LEU A 89 -4.50 -12.95 -4.77
N LEU A 90 -3.66 -12.81 -3.75
CA LEU A 90 -2.54 -13.72 -3.51
C LEU A 90 -3.04 -15.10 -3.09
N ASP A 91 -2.38 -16.15 -3.59
CA ASP A 91 -2.76 -17.55 -3.36
C ASP A 91 -2.85 -17.89 -1.86
N ASP A 92 -1.87 -17.48 -1.06
CA ASP A 92 -1.87 -17.71 0.41
C ASP A 92 -3.15 -17.21 1.10
N PHE A 93 -3.68 -16.06 0.67
CA PHE A 93 -4.93 -15.53 1.20
C PHE A 93 -6.11 -16.39 0.75
N VAL A 94 -6.16 -16.76 -0.54
CA VAL A 94 -7.22 -17.59 -1.10
C VAL A 94 -7.26 -18.97 -0.44
N GLU A 95 -6.11 -19.60 -0.24
CA GLU A 95 -5.99 -20.90 0.42
C GLU A 95 -6.39 -20.85 1.89
N THR A 96 -5.93 -19.82 2.62
CA THR A 96 -6.30 -19.60 4.02
C THR A 96 -7.82 -19.47 4.16
N VAL A 97 -8.45 -18.61 3.37
CA VAL A 97 -9.90 -18.42 3.41
C VAL A 97 -10.64 -19.73 3.07
N LYS A 98 -10.21 -20.46 2.04
CA LYS A 98 -10.80 -21.77 1.70
C LYS A 98 -10.72 -22.76 2.88
N MET A 99 -9.58 -22.81 3.57
CA MET A 99 -9.35 -23.74 4.68
C MET A 99 -10.22 -23.46 5.91
N PHE A 100 -10.51 -22.20 6.20
CA PHE A 100 -11.22 -21.82 7.44
C PHE A 100 -12.69 -21.50 7.23
N ASP A 101 -13.05 -20.88 6.10
CA ASP A 101 -14.41 -20.39 5.88
C ASP A 101 -15.24 -21.31 4.98
N PHE A 102 -14.58 -22.18 4.20
CA PHE A 102 -15.21 -23.08 3.24
C PHE A 102 -14.97 -24.57 3.55
N LYS A 103 -14.77 -24.92 4.83
CA LYS A 103 -14.82 -26.34 5.22
C LYS A 103 -16.17 -26.95 4.80
N PRO A 104 -16.19 -28.16 4.22
CA PRO A 104 -17.43 -28.89 4.04
C PRO A 104 -18.13 -29.16 5.39
#